data_AF-A0A3L7TA56-F1
#
_entry.id   AF-A0A3L7TA56-F1
#
_cell.length_a   1.000
_cell.length_b   1.000
_cell.length_c   1.000
_cell.angle_alpha   90.00
_cell.angle_beta   90.00
_cell.angle_gamma   90.00
#
_symmetry.space_group_name_H-M   'P 1'
#
loop_
_entity.id
_entity.type
_entity.pdbx_description
1 polymer ?
#
loop_
_entity_poly.entity_id
_entity_poly.type
_entity_poly.pdbx_seq_one_letter_code
_entity_poly.pdbx_strand_id
1 'polypeptide(L)' 'NANMSGADLSNADLTRANFYKANLAGANLSGVKLAQADFSECNLTGAILPPNFKS' A
#
# COMPACT_ATOMS: atom_id res chain seq x y z
N ASN A 1 12.54 -5.48 -4.02
CA ASN A 1 11.49 -5.05 -4.95
C ASN A 1 10.40 -6.12 -4.95
N ALA A 2 9.22 -5.80 -4.41
CA ALA A 2 8.11 -6.74 -4.24
C ALA A 2 7.01 -6.44 -5.26
N ASN A 3 6.47 -7.47 -5.92
CA ASN A 3 5.30 -7.34 -6.77
C ASN A 3 4.06 -7.81 -6.03
N MET A 4 3.16 -6.88 -5.76
CA MET A 4 1.89 -7.07 -5.05
C MET A 4 0.73 -6.48 -5.87
N SER A 5 0.88 -6.38 -7.20
CA SER A 5 -0.17 -5.87 -8.07
C SER A 5 -1.45 -6.70 -7.93
N GLY A 6 -2.58 -6.02 -7.71
CA GLY A 6 -3.89 -6.66 -7.53
C GLY A 6 -4.06 -7.42 -6.21
N ALA A 7 -3.11 -7.31 -5.27
CA ALA A 7 -3.22 -7.98 -3.98
C ALA A 7 -4.38 -7.41 -3.15
N ASP A 8 -5.11 -8.27 -2.44
CA ASP A 8 -6.03 -7.85 -1.40
C ASP A 8 -5.27 -7.73 -0.07
N LEU A 9 -5.03 -6.49 0.35
CA LEU A 9 -4.41 -6.13 1.62
C LEU A 9 -5.42 -5.47 2.56
N SER A 10 -6.73 -5.60 2.28
CA SER A 10 -7.75 -4.89 3.05
C SER A 10 -7.71 -5.25 4.53
N ASN A 11 -7.83 -4.23 5.38
CA ASN A 11 -7.77 -4.33 6.84
C ASN A 11 -6.45 -4.88 7.43
N ALA A 12 -5.39 -5.01 6.61
CA ALA A 12 -4.08 -5.45 7.09
C ALA A 12 -3.42 -4.42 8.02
N ASP A 13 -2.65 -4.91 8.99
CA ASP A 13 -1.75 -4.07 9.77
C ASP A 13 -0.41 -3.95 9.03
N LEU A 14 -0.19 -2.80 8.38
CA LEU A 14 1.03 -2.47 7.64
C LEU A 14 1.89 -1.46 8.41
N THR A 15 1.69 -1.35 9.73
CA THR A 15 2.47 -0.45 10.59
C THR A 15 3.97 -0.75 10.43
N ARG A 16 4.76 0.27 10.06
CA ARG A 16 6.21 0.18 9.80
C ARG A 16 6.61 -0.74 8.65
N ALA A 17 5.69 -1.14 7.78
CA ALA A 17 6.01 -1.91 6.58
C ALA A 17 6.86 -1.09 5.61
N ASN A 18 7.76 -1.75 4.88
CA ASN A 18 8.59 -1.12 3.85
C ASN A 18 8.14 -1.59 2.46
N PHE A 19 7.52 -0.68 1.70
CA PHE A 19 7.11 -0.85 0.32
C PHE A 19 7.93 0.02 -0.64
N TYR A 20 9.15 0.42 -0.25
CA TYR A 20 10.05 1.21 -1.10
C TYR A 20 10.22 0.54 -2.47
N LYS A 21 9.84 1.27 -3.53
CA LYS A 21 9.84 0.80 -4.93
C LYS A 21 8.95 -0.41 -5.24
N ALA A 22 8.02 -0.80 -4.36
CA ALA A 22 7.14 -1.93 -4.61
C ALA A 22 6.08 -1.62 -5.70
N ASN A 23 5.62 -2.66 -6.38
CA ASN A 23 4.47 -2.56 -7.28
C ASN A 23 3.18 -2.96 -6.56
N LEU A 24 2.32 -1.98 -6.29
CA LEU A 24 1.01 -2.13 -5.65
C LEU A 24 -0.13 -1.73 -6.61
N ALA A 25 0.12 -1.75 -7.92
CA ALA A 25 -0.88 -1.38 -8.92
C ALA A 25 -2.16 -2.22 -8.76
N GLY A 26 -3.31 -1.58 -8.65
CA GLY A 26 -4.60 -2.24 -8.46
C GLY A 26 -4.80 -2.95 -7.10
N ALA A 27 -3.88 -2.81 -6.14
CA ALA A 27 -4.02 -3.44 -4.83
C ALA A 27 -5.17 -2.82 -4.01
N ASN A 28 -5.85 -3.63 -3.21
CA ASN A 28 -6.85 -3.16 -2.26
C ASN A 28 -6.20 -2.85 -0.91
N LEU A 29 -6.01 -1.57 -0.61
CA LEU A 29 -5.50 -1.06 0.67
C LEU A 29 -6.64 -0.46 1.52
N SER A 30 -7.90 -0.82 1.32
CA SER A 30 -8.99 -0.31 2.17
C SER A 30 -8.83 -0.74 3.64
N GLY A 31 -9.05 0.17 4.58
CA GLY A 31 -9.04 -0.14 6.02
C GLY A 31 -7.68 -0.49 6.65
N VAL A 32 -6.58 -0.40 5.90
CA VAL A 32 -5.24 -0.72 6.39
C VAL A 32 -4.73 0.26 7.46
N LYS A 33 -3.88 -0.24 8.36
CA LYS A 33 -3.08 0.61 9.27
C LYS A 33 -1.74 0.92 8.63
N LEU A 34 -1.43 2.20 8.43
CA LEU A 34 -0.26 2.65 7.65
C LEU A 34 0.75 3.44 8.49
N ALA A 35 0.64 3.39 9.82
CA ALA A 35 1.49 4.21 10.67
C ALA A 35 2.97 3.88 10.41
N GLN A 36 3.75 4.89 10.01
CA GLN A 36 5.18 4.77 9.69
C GLN A 36 5.52 3.80 8.53
N ALA A 37 4.54 3.43 7.70
CA ALA A 37 4.82 2.63 6.52
C ALA A 37 5.52 3.48 5.45
N ASP A 38 6.50 2.91 4.76
CA ASP A 38 7.22 3.57 3.68
C ASP A 38 6.65 3.16 2.33
N PHE A 39 5.98 4.08 1.66
CA PHE A 39 5.44 3.93 0.29
C PHE A 39 6.27 4.72 -0.75
N SER A 40 7.47 5.16 -0.40
CA SER A 40 8.31 5.97 -1.28
C SER A 40 8.62 5.22 -2.58
N GLU A 41 8.43 5.91 -3.71
CA GLU A 41 8.63 5.37 -5.06
C GLU A 41 7.79 4.12 -5.41
N CYS A 42 6.73 3.80 -4.66
CA CYS A 42 5.86 2.67 -5.00
C CYS A 42 4.89 3.01 -6.14
N ASN A 43 4.50 2.01 -6.91
CA ASN A 43 3.45 2.15 -7.91
C ASN A 43 2.07 1.87 -7.28
N LEU A 44 1.25 2.90 -7.10
CA LEU A 44 -0.13 2.81 -6.59
C LEU A 44 -1.19 3.05 -7.67
N THR A 45 -0.83 2.98 -8.96
CA THR A 45 -1.80 3.20 -10.04
C THR A 45 -2.99 2.26 -9.90
N GLY A 46 -4.20 2.84 -9.76
CA GLY A 46 -5.45 2.08 -9.63
C GLY A 46 -5.64 1.37 -8.28
N ALA A 47 -4.77 1.59 -7.29
CA ALA A 47 -4.95 1.03 -5.95
C ALA A 47 -6.16 1.66 -5.23
N ILE A 48 -6.86 0.87 -4.42
CA ILE A 48 -7.93 1.37 -3.53
C ILE A 48 -7.26 1.81 -2.23
N LEU A 49 -7.15 3.13 -2.03
CA LEU A 49 -6.45 3.71 -0.88
C LEU A 49 -7.41 3.97 0.30
N PRO A 50 -6.92 3.87 1.55
CA PRO A 50 -7.73 4.27 2.70
C PRO A 50 -7.87 5.80 2.75
N PRO A 51 -8.92 6.34 3.40
CA PRO A 51 -9.21 7.79 3.39
C PRO A 51 -8.11 8.67 3.97
N ASN A 52 -7.26 8.10 4.83
CA ASN A 52 -6.15 8.77 5.49
C ASN A 52 -4.80 8.59 4.77
N PHE A 53 -4.78 7.98 3.58
CA PHE A 53 -3.57 7.86 2.78
C PHE A 53 -3.10 9.25 2.34
N LYS A 54 -1.87 9.60 2.71
CA LYS A 54 -1.22 10.83 2.25
C LYS A 54 -0.06 10.44 1.34
N SER A 55 -0.09 10.95 0.11
CA SER A 55 0.98 10.83 -0.88
C SER A 55 2.25 11.54 -0.43
#